data_AF-A0A433B1U8-F1
#
_entry.id   AF-A0A433B1U8-F1
#
_cell.length_a   1.000
_cell.length_b   1.000
_cell.length_c   1.000
_cell.angle_alpha   90.00
_cell.angle_beta   90.00
_cell.angle_gamma   90.00
#
_symmetry.space_group_name_H-M   'P 1'
#
loop_
_entity.id
_entity.type
_entity.pdbx_description
1 polymer ?
#
loop_
_entity_poly.entity_id
_entity_poly.type
_entity_poly.pdbx_seq_one_letter_code
_entity_poly.pdbx_strand_id
1 'polypeptide(L)' 'MYGYTSEELQSFYGVLDRLVTEVADRELQITVYDMIHRLFEAADKGVREPERLRQAVLRGWVAPEALLESVELHHWRAA' A
#
# COMPACT_ATOMS: atom_id res chain seq x y z
N MET A 1 -11.69 5.23 -24.24
CA MET A 1 -11.46 5.49 -22.81
C MET A 1 -12.61 4.82 -22.08
N TYR A 2 -12.44 3.55 -21.71
CA TYR A 2 -13.42 2.85 -20.90
C TYR A 2 -13.13 3.23 -19.46
N GLY A 3 -14.01 4.02 -18.86
CA GLY A 3 -13.94 4.35 -17.44
C GLY A 3 -14.20 3.11 -16.58
N TYR A 4 -14.00 3.26 -15.28
CA TYR A 4 -14.31 2.21 -14.32
C TYR A 4 -15.82 1.99 -14.21
N THR A 5 -16.21 0.73 -14.12
CA THR A 5 -17.59 0.36 -13.76
C THR A 5 -17.87 0.73 -12.30
N SER A 6 -19.15 0.89 -11.94
CA SER A 6 -19.54 1.14 -10.55
C SER A 6 -19.07 0.03 -9.60
N GLU A 7 -19.05 -1.22 -10.07
CA GLU A 7 -18.57 -2.37 -9.28
C GLU A 7 -17.06 -2.28 -9.02
N GLU A 8 -16.27 -1.93 -10.03
CA GLU A 8 -14.82 -1.70 -9.87
C GLU A 8 -14.55 -0.57 -8.89
N LEU A 9 -15.25 0.57 -9.03
CA LEU A 9 -15.10 1.70 -8.12
C LEU A 9 -15.45 1.32 -6.68
N GLN A 10 -16.55 0.59 -6.47
CA GLN A 10 -16.94 0.13 -5.14
C GLN A 10 -15.88 -0.81 -4.54
N SER A 11 -15.30 -1.69 -5.36
CA SER A 11 -14.19 -2.54 -4.95
C SER A 11 -12.97 -1.72 -4.53
N PHE A 12 -12.61 -0.69 -5.31
CA PHE A 12 -11.47 0.17 -5.03
C PHE A 12 -11.64 0.97 -3.74
N TYR A 13 -12.84 1.49 -3.47
CA TYR A 13 -13.15 2.14 -2.19
C TYR A 13 -12.97 1.18 -1.01
N GLY A 14 -13.39 -0.08 -1.16
CA GLY A 14 -13.16 -1.10 -0.13
C GLY A 14 -11.68 -1.40 0.11
N VAL A 15 -10.84 -1.32 -0.92
CA VAL A 15 -9.38 -1.44 -0.77
C VAL A 15 -8.79 -0.23 -0.06
N LEU A 16 -9.20 0.99 -0.42
CA LEU A 16 -8.73 2.22 0.21
C LEU A 16 -9.09 2.27 1.70
N ASP A 17 -10.32 1.92 2.07
CA ASP A 17 -10.78 1.91 3.46
C ASP A 17 -9.92 0.99 4.35
N ARG A 18 -9.63 -0.22 3.85
CA ARG A 18 -8.72 -1.17 4.52
C ARG A 18 -7.30 -0.65 4.60
N LEU A 19 -6.80 -0.04 3.52
CA LEU A 19 -5.45 0.52 3.50
C LEU A 19 -5.31 1.67 4.50
N VAL A 20 -6.32 2.54 4.65
CA VAL A 20 -6.25 3.66 5.62
C VAL A 20 -6.08 3.11 7.03
N THR A 21 -6.84 2.06 7.37
CA THR A 21 -6.72 1.38 8.65
C THR A 21 -5.35 0.73 8.82
N GLU A 22 -4.87 -0.02 7.82
CA GLU A 22 -3.56 -0.73 7.86
C GLU A 22 -2.38 0.24 7.94
N VAL A 23 -2.45 1.37 7.23
CA VAL A 23 -1.42 2.42 7.24
C VAL A 23 -1.37 3.11 8.60
N ALA A 24 -2.52 3.42 9.19
CA ALA A 24 -2.60 4.01 10.52
C ALA A 24 -2.07 3.07 11.60
N ASP A 25 -2.47 1.79 11.55
CA ASP A 25 -2.05 0.75 12.50
C ASP A 25 -0.53 0.50 12.47
N ARG A 26 0.08 0.62 11.27
CA ARG A 26 1.52 0.40 11.06
C ARG A 26 2.36 1.69 11.06
N GLU A 27 1.74 2.82 11.38
CA GLU A 27 2.35 4.15 11.36
C GLU A 27 3.13 4.46 10.06
N LEU A 28 2.63 3.95 8.92
CA LEU A 28 3.28 4.16 7.63
C LEU A 28 3.14 5.61 7.21
N GLN A 29 4.24 6.22 6.78
CA GLN A 29 4.29 7.62 6.33
C GLN A 29 3.79 7.80 4.89
N ILE A 30 2.68 7.14 4.54
CA ILE A 30 2.03 7.26 3.23
C ILE A 30 0.77 8.11 3.37
N THR A 31 0.60 9.08 2.48
CA THR A 31 -0.60 9.93 2.51
C THR A 31 -1.77 9.24 1.82
N VAL A 32 -3.01 9.61 2.18
CA VAL A 32 -4.22 9.15 1.47
C VAL A 32 -4.15 9.51 -0.02
N TYR A 33 -3.56 10.65 -0.37
CA TYR A 33 -3.34 11.06 -1.76
C TYR A 33 -2.46 10.06 -2.52
N ASP A 34 -1.33 9.65 -1.93
CA ASP A 34 -0.43 8.66 -2.53
C ASP A 34 -1.10 7.30 -2.69
N MET A 35 -1.94 6.91 -1.72
CA MET A 35 -2.69 5.66 -1.76
C MET A 35 -3.66 5.64 -2.94
N ILE A 36 -4.43 6.72 -3.11
CA ILE A 36 -5.36 6.89 -4.23
C ILE A 36 -4.60 6.86 -5.56
N HIS A 37 -3.54 7.67 -5.69
CA HIS A 37 -2.77 7.75 -6.92
C HIS A 37 -2.19 6.39 -7.34
N ARG A 38 -1.55 5.69 -6.41
CA ARG A 38 -0.94 4.37 -6.68
C ARG A 38 -1.98 3.30 -6.99
N LEU A 39 -3.15 3.35 -6.34
CA LEU A 39 -4.22 2.41 -6.61
C LEU A 39 -4.75 2.56 -8.03
N PHE A 40 -5.06 3.79 -8.44
CA PHE A 40 -5.54 4.06 -9.79
C PHE A 40 -4.45 3.85 -10.85
N GLU A 41 -3.18 4.13 -10.55
CA GLU A 41 -2.08 3.80 -11.45
C GLU A 41 -1.95 2.28 -11.68
N ALA A 42 -2.12 1.47 -10.63
CA ALA A 42 -2.14 0.01 -10.76
C ALA A 42 -3.37 -0.48 -11.53
N ALA A 43 -4.53 0.14 -11.29
CA ALA A 43 -5.75 -0.16 -12.03
C ALA A 43 -5.63 0.24 -13.52
N ASP A 44 -5.05 1.39 -13.85
CA ASP A 44 -4.81 1.79 -15.24
C ASP A 44 -3.87 0.81 -15.96
N LYS A 45 -2.96 0.14 -15.22
CA LYS A 45 -2.09 -0.93 -15.73
C LYS A 45 -2.78 -2.30 -15.84
N GLY A 46 -4.07 -2.39 -15.54
CA GLY A 46 -4.87 -3.60 -15.67
C GLY A 46 -4.96 -4.48 -14.42
N VAL A 47 -4.44 -4.03 -13.27
CA VAL A 47 -4.66 -4.75 -12.00
C VAL A 47 -6.11 -4.54 -11.57
N ARG A 48 -6.80 -5.63 -11.19
CA ARG A 48 -8.21 -5.57 -10.78
C ARG A 48 -8.46 -6.25 -9.45
N GLU A 49 -7.61 -7.21 -9.08
CA GLU A 49 -7.79 -7.96 -7.86
C GLU A 49 -7.50 -7.08 -6.62
N PRO A 50 -8.43 -7.00 -5.65
CA PRO A 50 -8.30 -6.11 -4.49
C PRO A 50 -6.99 -6.25 -3.72
N GLU A 51 -6.54 -7.49 -3.52
CA GLU A 51 -5.31 -7.78 -2.79
C GLU A 51 -4.06 -7.33 -3.56
N ARG A 52 -4.08 -7.44 -4.89
CA ARG A 52 -2.96 -6.98 -5.73
C ARG A 52 -2.90 -5.46 -5.79
N LEU A 53 -4.05 -4.78 -5.77
CA LEU A 53 -4.13 -3.32 -5.65
C LEU A 53 -3.58 -2.85 -4.30
N ARG A 54 -3.96 -3.53 -3.21
CA ARG A 54 -3.42 -3.26 -1.86
C ARG A 54 -1.89 -3.37 -1.83
N GLN A 55 -1.35 -4.47 -2.35
CA GLN A 55 0.10 -4.68 -2.46
C GLN A 55 0.79 -3.63 -3.34
N ALA A 56 0.15 -3.20 -4.44
CA ALA A 56 0.70 -2.17 -5.31
C ALA A 56 0.80 -0.81 -4.60
N VAL A 57 -0.19 -0.45 -3.79
CA VAL A 57 -0.16 0.79 -2.98
C VAL A 57 0.97 0.75 -1.95
N LEU A 58 1.06 -0.34 -1.20
CA LEU A 58 2.04 -0.51 -0.12
C LEU A 58 3.46 -0.84 -0.60
N ARG A 59 3.65 -1.07 -1.90
CA ARG A 59 4.96 -1.44 -2.43
C ARG A 59 6.03 -0.39 -2.10
N GLY A 60 7.10 -0.85 -1.47
CA GLY A 60 8.23 0.01 -1.07
C GLY A 60 8.02 0.78 0.24
N TRP A 61 6.88 0.61 0.92
CA TRP A 61 6.67 1.13 2.26
C TRP A 61 7.02 0.06 3.28
N VAL A 62 7.98 0.37 4.14
CA VAL A 62 8.40 -0.46 5.27
C VAL A 62 8.07 0.33 6.53
N ALA A 63 7.51 -0.35 7.53
CA ALA A 63 7.26 0.27 8.83
C ALA A 63 8.60 0.75 9.44
N PRO A 64 8.64 1.92 10.10
CA PRO A 64 9.86 2.45 10.71
C PRO A 64 10.53 1.45 11.66
N GLU A 65 9.73 0.67 12.40
CA GLU A 65 10.19 -0.34 13.35
C GLU A 65 10.93 -1.51 12.68
N ALA A 66 10.47 -1.95 11.50
CA ALA A 66 11.12 -3.02 10.74
C ALA A 66 12.49 -2.61 10.17
N LEU A 67 12.71 -1.30 9.98
CA LEU A 67 14.03 -0.76 9.60
C LEU A 67 14.99 -0.72 10.80
N LEU A 68 14.49 -0.47 12.01
CA LEU A 68 15.30 -0.47 13.24
C LEU A 68 15.79 -1.88 13.60
N GLU A 69 14.92 -2.89 13.56
CA GLU A 69 15.32 -4.29 13.83
C GLU A 69 16.38 -4.80 12.84
N SER A 70 16.28 -4.40 11.57
CA SER A 70 17.25 -4.77 10.53
C SER A 70 18.64 -4.17 10.80
N VAL A 71 18.70 -2.94 11.34
CA VAL A 71 19.97 -2.29 11.71
C VAL A 71 20.61 -2.95 12.93
N GLU A 72 19.82 -3.30 13.95
CA GLU A 72 20.34 -3.95 15.15
C GLU A 72 20.91 -5.35 14.87
N LEU A 73 20.25 -6.13 14.02
CA LEU A 73 20.74 -7.46 13.61
C LEU A 73 22.06 -7.41 12.83
N HIS A 74 22.30 -6.35 12.05
CA HIS A 74 23.55 -6.17 11.34
C HIS A 74 24.70 -5.72 12.25
N HIS A 75 24.41 -4.98 13.34
CA HIS A 75 25.44 -4.52 14.27
C HIS A 75 26.03 -5.67 15.11
N TRP A 76 25.22 -6.67 15.48
CA TRP A 76 25.67 -7.81 16.30
C TRP A 76 26.54 -8.84 15.57
N ARG A 77 26.59 -8.82 14.23
CA ARG A 77 27.43 -9.76 13.45
C ARG A 77 28.82 -9.20 13.11
N ALA A 78 29.13 -7.99 13.53
CA ALA A 78 30.38 -7.30 13.22
C ALA A 78 31.29 -7.06 14.45
N ALA A 79 30.90 -7.55 15.63
CA ALA A 79 31.69 -7.53 16.87
C ALA A 79 32.30 -8.92 17.14
#